data_AF-A0A6P3YWV6-F1
#
_entry.id   AF-A0A6P3YWV6-F1
#
_cell.length_a   1.000
_cell.length_b   1.000
_cell.length_c   1.000
_cell.angle_alpha   90.00
_cell.angle_beta   90.00
_cell.angle_gamma   90.00
#
_symmetry.space_group_name_H-M   'P 1'
#
loop_
_entity.id
_entity.type
_entity.pdbx_description
1 polymer ?
#
loop_
_entity_poly.entity_id
_entity_poly.type
_entity_poly.pdbx_seq_one_letter_code
_entity_poly.pdbx_strand_id
1 'polypeptide(L)'
;MNSGLDASLYLWNPNITVRDSSGKDLLRWVSKQPEWKRMWGRDHFLVTGRISWDFRRKTDNVSDWGSKFRFLPESMNMTMLSVESSSWKNDFAIPYPTYFHPSNHIEVLQWQTRMRNQNRPYLFTFAGAPRPELEKSIRGKIIEQCQASRVSGEFLCL
;
A
#
# COMPACT_ATOMS: atom_id res chain seq x y z
N MET A 1 -12.44 12.54 -6.43
CA MET A 1 -11.01 12.75 -6.10
C MET A 1 -10.41 11.37 -5.84
N ASN A 2 -9.40 10.93 -6.61
CA ASN A 2 -8.73 9.66 -6.35
C ASN A 2 -7.73 9.86 -5.21
N SER A 3 -8.04 9.32 -4.03
CA SER A 3 -7.25 9.48 -2.80
C SER A 3 -5.80 9.01 -2.93
N GLY A 4 -5.51 8.10 -3.87
CA GLY A 4 -4.14 7.66 -4.17
C GLY A 4 -3.35 8.64 -5.03
N LEU A 5 -4.03 9.37 -5.93
CA LEU A 5 -3.38 10.37 -6.80
C LEU A 5 -2.99 11.61 -6.01
N ASP A 6 -3.89 12.10 -5.16
CA ASP A 6 -3.63 13.28 -4.34
C ASP A 6 -2.55 13.03 -3.28
N ALA A 7 -2.60 11.87 -2.61
CA ALA A 7 -1.54 11.45 -1.72
C ALA A 7 -0.17 11.44 -2.43
N SER A 8 -0.12 11.05 -3.71
CA SER A 8 1.14 11.04 -4.48
C SER A 8 1.70 12.43 -4.76
N LEU A 9 0.86 13.47 -4.82
CA LEU A 9 1.30 14.84 -5.06
C LEU A 9 1.93 15.47 -3.81
N TYR A 10 1.37 15.18 -2.64
CA TYR A 10 1.73 15.89 -1.42
C TYR A 10 2.55 15.10 -0.41
N LEU A 11 2.71 13.77 -0.55
CA LEU A 11 3.39 12.92 0.46
C LEU A 11 4.78 13.41 0.88
N TRP A 12 5.53 13.96 -0.07
CA TRP A 12 6.89 14.47 0.13
C TRP A 12 6.95 15.95 0.54
N ASN A 13 5.81 16.63 0.62
CA ASN A 13 5.77 18.05 0.95
C ASN A 13 6.17 18.28 2.42
N PRO A 14 7.13 19.15 2.77
CA PRO A 14 7.51 19.37 4.17
C PRO A 14 6.39 19.99 5.03
N ASN A 15 5.35 20.56 4.42
CA ASN A 15 4.20 21.10 5.13
C ASN A 15 3.13 20.02 5.39
N ILE A 16 3.05 19.54 6.63
CA ILE A 16 2.06 18.52 7.04
C ILE A 16 0.61 18.97 6.85
N THR A 17 0.32 20.27 6.88
CA THR A 17 -1.02 20.81 6.63
C THR A 17 -1.45 20.55 5.19
N VAL A 18 -0.52 20.69 4.24
CA VAL A 18 -0.73 20.39 2.82
C VAL A 18 -0.87 18.88 2.60
N ARG A 19 -0.07 18.06 3.31
CA ARG A 19 -0.22 16.59 3.25
C ARG A 19 -1.60 16.11 3.67
N ASP A 20 -2.22 16.79 4.63
CA ASP A 20 -3.48 16.35 5.23
C ASP A 20 -4.72 17.05 4.62
N SER A 21 -4.56 18.13 3.86
CA SER A 21 -5.67 19.02 3.48
C SER A 21 -6.72 18.30 2.64
N SER A 22 -6.30 17.64 1.56
CA SER A 22 -7.20 16.94 0.65
C SER A 22 -7.95 15.79 1.33
N GLY A 23 -7.27 15.08 2.23
CA GLY A 23 -7.90 14.04 3.04
C GLY A 23 -8.99 14.61 3.95
N LYS A 24 -8.72 15.73 4.62
CA LYS A 24 -9.69 16.43 5.47
C LYS A 24 -10.86 16.99 4.66
N ASP A 25 -10.59 17.57 3.49
CA ASP A 25 -11.62 18.15 2.63
C ASP A 25 -12.55 17.07 2.05
N LEU A 26 -11.99 15.91 1.65
CA LEU A 26 -12.79 14.76 1.24
C LEU A 26 -13.73 14.29 2.36
N LEU A 27 -13.22 14.11 3.58
CA LEU A 27 -14.04 13.64 4.70
C LEU A 27 -15.08 14.68 5.15
N ARG A 28 -14.74 15.96 5.10
CA ARG A 28 -15.68 17.06 5.35
C ARG A 28 -16.80 17.09 4.30
N TRP A 29 -16.47 16.78 3.05
CA TRP A 29 -17.47 16.73 1.97
C TRP A 29 -18.35 15.49 2.08
N VAL A 30 -17.77 14.30 2.28
CA VAL A 30 -18.54 13.05 2.32
C VAL A 30 -19.48 13.00 3.53
N SER A 31 -19.04 13.51 4.68
CA SER A 31 -19.87 13.51 5.91
C SER A 31 -21.11 14.40 5.83
N LYS A 32 -21.13 15.35 4.88
CA LYS A 32 -22.29 16.21 4.61
C LYS A 32 -23.32 15.56 3.69
N GLN A 33 -22.96 14.49 2.98
CA GLN A 33 -23.86 13.84 2.04
C GLN A 33 -25.00 13.12 2.78
N PRO A 34 -26.23 13.11 2.24
CA PRO A 34 -27.36 12.43 2.87
C PRO A 34 -27.12 10.92 3.01
N GLU A 35 -26.41 10.29 2.07
CA GLU A 35 -26.05 8.88 2.09
C GLU A 35 -25.19 8.54 3.31
N TRP A 36 -24.24 9.42 3.65
CA TRP A 36 -23.39 9.24 4.82
C TRP A 36 -24.20 9.16 6.11
N LYS A 37 -25.24 9.98 6.24
CA LYS A 37 -26.08 10.04 7.44
C LYS A 37 -26.92 8.79 7.66
N ARG A 38 -27.16 7.98 6.61
CA ARG A 38 -27.97 6.75 6.70
C ARG A 38 -27.37 5.74 7.68
N MET A 39 -26.05 5.54 7.62
CA MET A 39 -25.33 4.57 8.45
C MET A 39 -24.03 5.14 9.05
N TRP A 40 -23.93 6.47 9.12
CA TRP A 40 -22.77 7.19 9.65
C TRP A 40 -21.44 6.75 9.02
N GLY A 41 -21.48 6.46 7.71
CA GLY A 41 -20.32 6.02 6.92
C GLY A 41 -20.02 4.52 6.93
N ARG A 42 -20.71 3.70 7.74
CA ARG A 42 -20.43 2.25 7.86
C ARG A 42 -20.76 1.45 6.59
N ASP A 43 -21.66 1.98 5.77
CA ASP A 43 -22.03 1.43 4.46
C ASP A 43 -21.20 2.04 3.31
N HIS A 44 -20.20 2.87 3.62
CA HIS A 44 -19.30 3.45 2.64
C HIS A 44 -17.98 2.67 2.61
N PHE A 45 -17.38 2.61 1.42
CA PHE A 45 -16.02 2.13 1.26
C PHE A 45 -15.19 3.11 0.42
N LEU A 46 -13.89 3.13 0.68
CA LEU A 46 -12.90 3.90 -0.06
C LEU A 46 -11.82 2.99 -0.60
N VAL A 47 -11.63 3.00 -1.91
CA VAL A 47 -10.49 2.33 -2.55
C VAL A 47 -9.32 3.29 -2.61
N THR A 48 -8.20 2.91 -1.98
CA THR A 48 -6.96 3.68 -2.07
C THR A 48 -5.99 3.04 -3.03
N GLY A 49 -5.48 3.83 -3.98
CA GLY A 49 -4.47 3.39 -4.93
C GLY A 49 -3.04 3.27 -4.37
N ARG A 50 -2.86 3.31 -3.05
CA ARG A 50 -1.55 3.27 -2.37
C ARG A 50 -1.58 2.35 -1.14
N ILE A 51 -0.40 2.06 -0.59
CA ILE A 51 -0.23 1.23 0.60
C ILE A 51 -0.87 1.88 1.83
N SER A 52 -1.37 1.07 2.76
CA SER A 52 -2.07 1.56 3.95
C SER A 52 -1.20 2.47 4.82
N TRP A 53 0.13 2.27 4.81
CA TRP A 53 1.10 3.06 5.56
C TRP A 53 1.11 4.56 5.17
N ASP A 54 0.81 4.88 3.91
CA ASP A 54 0.82 6.26 3.41
C ASP A 54 -0.24 7.16 4.06
N PHE A 55 -1.24 6.57 4.73
CA PHE A 55 -2.35 7.28 5.36
C PHE A 55 -2.31 7.25 6.89
N ARG A 56 -1.20 6.75 7.48
CA ARG A 56 -1.12 6.37 8.90
C ARG A 56 -0.04 7.10 9.70
N ARG A 57 0.23 8.36 9.37
CA ARG A 57 1.15 9.19 10.16
C ARG A 57 0.61 9.37 11.57
N LYS A 58 1.39 8.97 12.58
CA LYS A 58 0.95 8.95 13.99
C LYS A 58 1.19 10.26 14.74
N THR A 59 2.26 10.99 14.39
CA THR A 59 2.64 12.24 15.08
C THR A 59 2.61 13.43 14.12
N ASP A 60 2.68 14.65 14.63
CA ASP A 60 2.84 15.87 13.81
C ASP A 60 4.31 16.24 13.53
N ASN A 61 5.21 15.27 13.67
CA ASN A 61 6.58 15.43 13.21
C ASN A 61 6.63 15.44 11.68
N VAL A 62 7.26 16.45 11.10
CA VAL A 62 7.42 16.63 9.65
C VAL A 62 8.22 15.49 9.01
N SER A 63 9.14 14.88 9.77
CA SER A 63 9.93 13.74 9.31
C SER A 63 9.12 12.45 9.20
N ASP A 64 7.96 12.37 9.85
CA ASP A 64 7.13 11.17 9.80
C ASP A 64 6.49 11.03 8.42
N TRP A 65 6.48 9.80 7.91
CA TRP A 65 5.90 9.46 6.63
C TRP A 65 4.35 9.47 6.68
N GLY A 66 3.75 9.93 5.58
CA GLY A 66 2.31 9.78 5.34
C GLY A 66 1.43 10.96 5.75
N SER A 67 0.13 10.80 5.52
CA SER A 67 -0.94 11.69 5.98
C SER A 67 -1.61 11.14 7.24
N LYS A 68 -2.42 11.98 7.90
CA LYS A 68 -3.29 11.59 9.02
C LYS A 68 -4.64 11.01 8.60
N PHE A 69 -4.90 10.88 7.29
CA PHE A 69 -6.22 10.56 6.74
C PHE A 69 -6.90 9.40 7.46
N ARG A 70 -6.14 8.34 7.75
CA ARG A 70 -6.70 7.13 8.35
C ARG A 70 -7.18 7.29 9.78
N PHE A 71 -6.58 8.21 10.53
CA PHE A 71 -6.92 8.46 11.93
C PHE A 71 -8.00 9.53 12.08
N LEU A 72 -8.57 10.02 10.97
CA LEU A 72 -9.72 10.91 11.00
C LEU A 72 -11.00 10.13 11.34
N PRO A 73 -11.93 10.68 12.15
CA PRO A 73 -13.11 9.96 12.63
C PRO A 73 -13.98 9.36 11.53
N GLU A 74 -14.19 10.09 10.44
CA GLU A 74 -14.99 9.64 9.31
C GLU A 74 -14.31 8.48 8.59
N SER A 75 -12.99 8.54 8.41
CA SER A 75 -12.22 7.43 7.82
C SER A 75 -12.35 6.16 8.66
N MET A 76 -12.31 6.27 9.98
CA MET A 76 -12.46 5.12 10.87
C MET A 76 -13.85 4.47 10.82
N ASN A 77 -14.88 5.22 10.43
CA ASN A 77 -16.24 4.67 10.30
C ASN A 77 -16.54 4.01 8.95
N MET A 78 -15.74 4.29 7.91
CA MET A 78 -15.90 3.67 6.59
C MET A 78 -14.96 2.49 6.38
N THR A 79 -15.27 1.63 5.41
CA THR A 79 -14.39 0.55 4.99
C THR A 79 -13.28 1.08 4.09
N MET A 80 -12.03 0.67 4.30
CA MET A 80 -10.90 1.05 3.46
C MET A 80 -10.36 -0.16 2.72
N LEU A 81 -10.36 -0.08 1.40
CA LEU A 81 -9.82 -1.08 0.49
C LEU A 81 -8.47 -0.59 0.00
N SER A 82 -7.38 -1.20 0.44
CA SER A 82 -6.02 -0.79 0.08
C SER A 82 -5.17 -1.97 -0.36
N VAL A 83 -4.00 -1.74 -0.94
CA VAL A 83 -3.15 -2.83 -1.46
C VAL A 83 -2.53 -3.71 -0.36
N GLU A 84 -2.59 -3.27 0.89
CA GLU A 84 -2.08 -3.98 2.07
C GLU A 84 -3.12 -3.94 3.18
N SER A 85 -3.43 -5.09 3.79
CA SER A 85 -4.25 -5.09 5.00
C SER A 85 -3.44 -4.55 6.19
N SER A 86 -4.14 -4.17 7.25
CA SER A 86 -3.52 -3.84 8.53
C SER A 86 -4.24 -4.55 9.67
N SER A 87 -3.76 -4.34 10.90
CA SER A 87 -4.40 -4.88 12.10
C SER A 87 -5.73 -4.20 12.46
N TRP A 88 -6.19 -3.21 11.69
CA TRP A 88 -7.44 -2.49 11.94
C TRP A 88 -8.64 -3.18 11.28
N LYS A 89 -9.78 -3.20 11.98
CA LYS A 89 -10.98 -3.98 11.59
C LYS A 89 -11.65 -3.53 10.29
N ASN A 90 -11.39 -2.32 9.82
CA ASN A 90 -11.98 -1.74 8.62
C ASN A 90 -10.96 -1.50 7.51
N ASP A 91 -9.82 -2.20 7.53
CA ASP A 91 -8.89 -2.29 6.40
C ASP A 91 -8.99 -3.67 5.74
N PHE A 92 -9.25 -3.68 4.44
CA PHE A 92 -9.24 -4.90 3.64
C PHE A 92 -8.22 -4.76 2.52
N ALA A 93 -7.40 -5.80 2.37
CA ALA A 93 -6.48 -5.88 1.26
C ALA A 93 -7.26 -6.17 -0.02
N ILE A 94 -7.02 -5.37 -1.06
CA ILE A 94 -7.36 -5.70 -2.43
C ILE A 94 -6.06 -5.96 -3.21
N PRO A 95 -6.07 -6.82 -4.25
CA PRO A 95 -4.89 -7.04 -5.07
C PRO A 95 -4.33 -5.73 -5.60
N TYR A 96 -3.00 -5.65 -5.71
CA TYR A 96 -2.34 -4.50 -6.33
C TYR A 96 -2.96 -4.27 -7.72
N PRO A 97 -3.31 -3.03 -8.09
CA PRO A 97 -3.67 -2.73 -9.46
C PRO A 97 -2.49 -3.11 -10.35
N THR A 98 -2.64 -4.20 -11.08
CA THR A 98 -1.63 -4.66 -12.04
C THR A 98 -2.16 -4.43 -13.44
N TYR A 99 -1.27 -4.31 -14.43
CA TYR A 99 -1.67 -4.32 -15.84
C TYR A 99 -2.30 -5.65 -16.29
N PHE A 100 -2.31 -6.67 -15.42
CA PHE A 100 -2.99 -7.93 -15.67
C PHE A 100 -4.47 -7.80 -15.32
N HIS A 101 -5.29 -7.58 -16.35
CA HIS A 101 -6.74 -7.42 -16.25
C HIS A 101 -7.45 -8.56 -16.99
N PRO A 102 -7.50 -9.77 -16.42
CA PRO A 102 -8.16 -10.89 -17.07
C PRO A 102 -9.68 -10.64 -17.15
N SER A 103 -10.30 -10.88 -18.31
CA SER A 103 -11.73 -10.67 -18.49
C SER A 103 -12.57 -11.78 -17.85
N ASN A 104 -11.97 -12.94 -17.57
CA ASN A 104 -12.60 -14.09 -16.92
C ASN A 104 -11.54 -15.02 -16.28
N HIS A 105 -12.00 -16.04 -15.54
CA HIS A 105 -11.14 -16.97 -14.81
C HIS A 105 -10.26 -17.86 -15.72
N ILE A 106 -10.64 -18.09 -16.98
CA ILE A 106 -9.85 -18.91 -17.92
C ILE A 106 -8.53 -18.21 -18.24
N GLU A 107 -8.53 -16.90 -18.42
CA GLU A 107 -7.32 -16.10 -18.66
C GLU A 107 -6.33 -16.17 -17.49
N VAL A 108 -6.84 -16.23 -16.24
CA VAL A 108 -6.01 -16.47 -15.04
C VAL A 108 -5.35 -17.84 -15.11
N LEU A 109 -6.12 -18.89 -15.43
CA LEU A 109 -5.59 -20.26 -15.53
C LEU A 109 -4.56 -20.40 -16.65
N GLN A 110 -4.78 -19.74 -17.78
CA GLN A 110 -3.84 -19.71 -18.90
C GLN A 110 -2.53 -19.02 -18.51
N TRP A 111 -2.61 -17.86 -17.84
CA TRP A 111 -1.43 -17.16 -17.35
C TRP A 111 -0.66 -18.01 -16.33
N GLN A 112 -1.33 -18.64 -15.37
CA GLN A 112 -0.69 -19.53 -14.40
C GLN A 112 -0.01 -20.72 -15.07
N THR A 113 -0.68 -21.35 -16.04
CA THR A 113 -0.12 -22.48 -16.81
C THR A 113 1.12 -22.05 -17.58
N ARG A 114 1.07 -20.91 -18.27
CA ARG A 114 2.23 -20.34 -18.98
C ARG A 114 3.40 -20.12 -18.02
N MET A 115 3.15 -19.52 -16.86
CA MET A 115 4.19 -19.16 -15.89
C MET A 115 4.83 -20.38 -15.20
N ARG A 116 4.07 -21.46 -14.99
CA ARG A 116 4.55 -22.74 -14.44
C ARG A 116 5.39 -23.53 -15.44
N ASN A 117 5.09 -23.42 -16.74
CA ASN A 117 5.80 -24.13 -17.81
C ASN A 117 7.06 -23.39 -18.30
N GLN A 118 7.37 -22.20 -17.76
CA GLN A 118 8.61 -21.52 -18.10
C GLN A 118 9.80 -22.21 -17.44
N ASN A 119 10.81 -22.58 -18.24
CA ASN A 119 12.09 -22.99 -17.70
C ASN A 119 12.80 -21.78 -17.07
N ARG A 120 13.13 -21.85 -15.78
CA ARG A 120 13.80 -20.78 -15.03
C ARG A 120 15.19 -21.27 -14.62
N PRO A 121 16.20 -21.16 -15.50
CA PRO A 121 17.55 -21.66 -15.20
C PRO A 121 18.24 -20.88 -14.07
N TYR A 122 17.72 -19.71 -13.71
CA TYR A 122 18.21 -18.87 -12.65
C TYR A 122 17.06 -18.50 -11.71
N LEU A 123 17.32 -18.59 -10.41
CA LEU A 123 16.48 -17.95 -9.41
C LEU A 123 16.96 -16.50 -9.24
N PHE A 124 16.03 -15.61 -8.92
CA PHE A 124 16.36 -14.22 -8.60
C PHE A 124 15.45 -13.79 -7.47
N THR A 125 15.99 -13.03 -6.53
CA THR A 125 15.22 -12.49 -5.41
C THR A 125 15.53 -11.02 -5.26
N PHE A 126 14.49 -10.20 -5.28
CA PHE A 126 14.62 -8.77 -5.02
C PHE A 126 14.46 -8.54 -3.52
N ALA A 127 15.57 -8.40 -2.80
CA ALA A 127 15.54 -8.08 -1.39
C ALA A 127 15.31 -6.57 -1.16
N GLY A 128 15.57 -5.76 -2.20
CA GLY A 128 15.53 -4.30 -2.15
C GLY A 128 16.71 -3.71 -1.39
N ALA A 129 16.65 -2.42 -1.09
CA ALA A 129 17.74 -1.70 -0.44
C ALA A 129 17.81 -1.95 1.09
N PRO A 130 19.02 -1.99 1.68
CA PRO A 130 19.18 -2.04 3.12
C PRO A 130 18.57 -0.82 3.79
N ARG A 131 18.16 -0.98 5.06
CA ARG A 131 17.69 0.10 5.93
C ARG A 131 18.71 0.25 7.07
N PRO A 132 19.68 1.17 6.96
CA PRO A 132 20.76 1.32 7.94
C PRO A 132 20.25 1.46 9.38
N GLU A 133 19.10 2.11 9.56
CA GLU A 133 18.44 2.30 10.85
C GLU A 133 17.75 1.04 11.41
N LEU A 134 17.69 -0.07 10.66
CA LEU A 134 17.03 -1.32 11.04
C LEU A 134 17.96 -2.54 10.82
N GLU A 135 19.07 -2.58 11.55
CA GLU A 135 20.10 -3.63 11.47
C GLU A 135 19.58 -5.06 11.69
N LYS A 136 18.52 -5.23 12.49
CA LYS A 136 17.91 -6.54 12.78
C LYS A 136 16.71 -6.87 11.90
N SER A 137 16.46 -6.10 10.84
CA SER A 137 15.37 -6.39 9.92
C SER A 137 15.61 -7.71 9.18
N ILE A 138 14.54 -8.48 8.96
CA ILE A 138 14.58 -9.70 8.13
C ILE A 138 15.17 -9.38 6.76
N ARG A 139 14.80 -8.23 6.19
CA ARG A 139 15.37 -7.72 4.93
C ARG A 139 16.89 -7.61 5.00
N GLY A 140 17.44 -6.96 6.03
CA GLY A 140 18.89 -6.86 6.21
C GLY A 140 19.57 -8.22 6.26
N LYS A 141 18.98 -9.18 7.01
CA LYS A 141 19.48 -10.55 7.08
C LYS A 141 19.41 -11.32 5.76
N ILE A 142 18.37 -11.12 4.97
CA ILE A 142 18.28 -11.71 3.62
C ILE A 142 19.37 -11.13 2.71
N ILE A 143 19.62 -9.82 2.76
CA ILE A 143 20.68 -9.17 1.96
C ILE A 143 22.06 -9.71 2.37
N GLU A 144 22.36 -9.76 3.68
CA GLU A 144 23.62 -10.31 4.20
C GLU A 144 23.83 -11.77 3.75
N GLN A 145 22.81 -12.62 3.91
CA GLN A 145 22.86 -14.03 3.48
C GLN A 145 23.08 -14.17 1.97
N CYS A 146 22.45 -13.30 1.18
CA CYS A 146 22.61 -13.31 -0.26
C CYS A 146 24.02 -12.91 -0.70
N GLN A 147 24.58 -11.84 -0.11
CA GLN A 147 25.94 -11.39 -0.40
C GLN A 147 27.00 -12.42 0.03
N ALA A 148 26.73 -13.19 1.09
CA ALA A 148 27.62 -14.25 1.55
C ALA A 148 27.47 -15.57 0.76
N SER A 149 26.45 -15.70 -0.10
CA SER A 149 26.20 -16.91 -0.85
C SER A 149 27.29 -17.15 -1.89
N ARG A 150 27.82 -18.38 -1.91
CA ARG A 150 28.84 -18.83 -2.87
C ARG A 150 28.24 -19.50 -4.11
N VAL A 151 26.91 -19.55 -4.20
CA VAL A 151 26.22 -20.12 -5.37
C VAL A 151 26.25 -19.09 -6.49
N SER A 152 27.34 -19.11 -7.25
CA SER A 152 27.57 -18.26 -8.42
C SER A 152 26.53 -18.57 -9.50
N GLY A 153 25.47 -17.76 -9.58
CA GLY A 153 24.51 -17.76 -10.71
C GLY A 153 23.02 -17.86 -10.33
N GLU A 154 22.66 -18.24 -9.10
CA GLU A 154 21.25 -18.51 -8.75
C GLU A 154 20.59 -17.46 -7.86
N PHE A 155 21.31 -16.44 -7.41
CA PHE A 155 20.73 -15.35 -6.62
C PHE A 155 21.33 -14.01 -7.05
N LEU A 156 20.69 -13.35 -8.02
CA LEU A 156 20.88 -11.91 -8.18
C LEU A 156 20.11 -11.22 -7.05
N CYS A 157 20.84 -10.57 -6.13
CA CYS A 157 20.25 -9.64 -5.17
C CYS A 157 20.30 -8.23 -5.72
N LEU A 158 19.14 -7.81 -6.23
CA LEU A 158 18.81 -6.45 -6.61
C LEU A 158 18.00 -5.77 -5.50
#